data_AF-A0A7C1U2U8-F1
#
_entry.id   AF-A0A7C1U2U8-F1
#
_cell.length_a   1.000
_cell.length_b   1.000
_cell.length_c   1.000
_cell.angle_alpha   90.00
_cell.angle_beta   90.00
_cell.angle_gamma   90.00
#
_symmetry.space_group_name_H-M   'P 1'
#
loop_
_entity.id
_entity.type
_entity.pdbx_description
1 polymer ?
#
loop_
_entity_poly.entity_id
_entity_poly.type
_entity_poly.pdbx_seq_one_letter_code
_entity_poly.pdbx_strand_id
1 'polypeptide(L)'
;VHYRARPDSDAFELDRIFHFPGRAPYRYRSTMYPVEGRQVAEVMRFGLCWRTLFSWRDGKVRMAHRGYGFRIFGRIIPFPIDFLFGWAYAEETPINDHEFSMMMEIIHPWTGKQYGYSGRFKIIQRRDSKK
;
A
#
# COMPACT_ATOMS: atom_id res chain seq x y z
N VAL A 1 -7.05 -0.69 10.26
CA VAL A 1 -5.67 -0.92 9.81
C VAL A 1 -4.75 -0.68 10.99
N HIS A 2 -3.68 -1.46 11.17
CA HIS A 2 -2.63 -1.16 12.14
C HIS A 2 -1.39 -0.64 11.43
N TYR A 3 -0.91 0.51 11.89
CA TYR A 3 0.33 1.11 11.44
C TYR A 3 1.45 0.80 12.43
N ARG A 4 2.66 0.55 11.94
CA ARG A 4 3.87 0.55 12.77
C ARG A 4 4.96 1.33 12.07
N ALA A 5 5.57 2.22 12.82
CA ALA A 5 6.80 2.91 12.49
C ALA A 5 7.75 2.75 13.68
N ARG A 6 9.06 2.79 13.44
CA ARG A 6 10.06 2.73 14.51
C ARG A 6 10.97 3.96 14.44
N PRO A 7 11.46 4.50 15.57
CA PRO A 7 12.34 5.67 15.55
C PRO A 7 13.67 5.45 14.81
N ASP A 8 14.12 4.20 14.68
CA ASP A 8 15.38 3.78 14.07
C ASP A 8 15.23 3.34 12.60
N SER A 9 14.05 3.50 12.00
CA SER A 9 13.74 3.05 10.65
C SER A 9 12.83 4.02 9.93
N ASP A 10 13.11 4.26 8.66
CA ASP A 10 12.26 5.02 7.76
C ASP A 10 11.13 4.17 7.14
N ALA A 11 11.07 2.88 7.49
CA ALA A 11 10.05 1.96 7.01
C ALA A 11 8.72 2.13 7.74
N PHE A 12 7.64 2.06 6.97
CA PHE A 12 6.27 2.15 7.47
C PHE A 12 5.51 0.84 7.20
N GLU A 13 5.16 0.11 8.26
CA GLU A 13 4.47 -1.17 8.15
C GLU A 13 2.95 -1.00 8.19
N LEU A 14 2.28 -1.69 7.27
CA LEU A 14 0.84 -1.76 7.12
C LEU A 14 0.37 -3.18 7.43
N ASP A 15 -0.45 -3.33 8.47
CA ASP A 15 -1.12 -4.59 8.81
C ASP A 15 -2.63 -4.42 8.69
N ARG A 16 -3.17 -4.86 7.55
CA ARG A 16 -4.57 -4.71 7.16
C ARG A 16 -5.30 -6.04 7.32
N ILE A 17 -6.50 -5.99 7.88
CA ILE A 17 -7.41 -7.14 7.93
C ILE A 17 -8.66 -6.73 7.14
N PHE A 18 -8.94 -7.47 6.08
CA PHE A 18 -10.11 -7.28 5.24
C PHE A 18 -11.19 -8.30 5.60
N HIS A 19 -12.41 -7.82 5.81
CA HIS A 19 -13.58 -8.66 6.09
C HIS A 19 -14.48 -8.65 4.86
N PHE A 20 -14.55 -9.79 4.17
CA PHE A 20 -15.42 -9.96 3.01
C PHE A 20 -16.63 -10.82 3.42
N PRO A 21 -17.86 -10.47 2.99
CA PRO A 21 -19.05 -11.25 3.30
C PRO A 21 -18.87 -12.73 2.92
N GLY A 22 -19.16 -13.64 3.85
CA GLY A 22 -19.08 -15.08 3.63
C GLY A 22 -17.66 -15.67 3.49
N ARG A 23 -16.60 -14.90 3.75
CA ARG A 23 -15.20 -15.39 3.71
C ARG A 23 -14.49 -15.15 5.03
N ALA A 24 -13.52 -16.00 5.35
CA ALA A 24 -12.63 -15.77 6.49
C ALA A 24 -11.86 -14.44 6.33
N PRO A 25 -11.56 -13.71 7.42
CA PRO A 25 -10.82 -12.46 7.35
C PRO A 25 -9.47 -12.63 6.65
N TYR A 26 -9.18 -11.79 5.66
CA TYR A 26 -7.92 -11.81 4.93
C TYR A 26 -6.95 -10.80 5.53
N ARG A 27 -5.85 -11.29 6.11
CA ARG A 27 -4.79 -10.43 6.66
C ARG A 27 -3.70 -10.20 5.63
N TYR A 28 -3.46 -8.93 5.33
CA TYR A 28 -2.47 -8.48 4.37
C TYR A 28 -1.46 -7.57 5.07
N ARG A 29 -0.19 -7.96 5.02
CA ARG A 29 0.92 -7.18 5.56
C ARG A 29 1.84 -6.72 4.44
N SER A 30 2.23 -5.46 4.53
CA SER A 30 3.20 -4.84 3.64
C SER A 30 4.04 -3.82 4.40
N THR A 31 5.20 -3.48 3.84
CA THR A 31 6.11 -2.48 4.39
C THR A 31 6.49 -1.49 3.30
N MET A 32 6.20 -0.23 3.52
CA MET A 32 6.61 0.87 2.66
C MET A 32 8.02 1.31 3.03
N TYR A 33 8.92 1.29 2.05
CA TYR A 33 10.27 1.83 2.16
C TYR A 33 10.39 3.08 1.29
N PRO A 34 10.95 4.18 1.80
CA PRO A 34 11.35 5.27 0.92
C PRO A 34 12.46 4.80 -0.02
N VAL A 35 12.49 5.35 -1.23
CA VAL A 35 13.52 5.05 -2.23
C VAL A 35 14.33 6.30 -2.53
N GLU A 36 13.72 7.24 -3.25
CA GLU A 36 14.34 8.52 -3.59
C GLU A 36 13.25 9.55 -3.88
N GLY A 37 13.44 10.79 -3.44
CA GLY A 37 12.51 11.88 -3.65
C GLY A 37 11.11 11.54 -3.13
N ARG A 38 10.14 11.42 -4.05
CA ARG A 38 8.74 11.08 -3.73
C ARG A 38 8.38 9.61 -4.03
N GLN A 39 9.38 8.77 -4.30
CA GLN A 39 9.17 7.36 -4.59
C GLN A 39 9.18 6.53 -3.32
N VAL A 40 8.20 5.63 -3.22
CA VAL A 40 8.05 4.65 -2.16
C VAL A 40 7.89 3.28 -2.79
N ALA A 41 8.49 2.27 -2.19
CA ALA A 41 8.28 0.88 -2.57
C ALA A 41 7.52 0.16 -1.45
N GLU A 42 6.30 -0.28 -1.75
CA GLU A 42 5.53 -1.13 -0.86
C GLU A 42 5.89 -2.59 -1.09
N VAL A 43 6.61 -3.18 -0.14
CA VAL A 43 7.08 -4.56 -0.16
C VAL A 43 6.03 -5.46 0.48
N MET A 44 5.58 -6.45 -0.26
CA MET A 44 4.59 -7.45 0.11
C MET A 44 5.26 -8.75 0.53
N ARG A 45 4.47 -9.82 0.75
CA ARG A 45 5.02 -11.17 0.98
C ARG A 45 5.95 -11.59 -0.17
N PHE A 46 6.94 -12.41 0.17
CA PHE A 46 7.97 -12.90 -0.74
C PHE A 46 8.90 -11.82 -1.33
N GLY A 47 8.84 -10.59 -0.82
CA GLY A 47 9.72 -9.51 -1.25
C GLY A 47 9.28 -8.80 -2.53
N LEU A 48 8.16 -9.21 -3.15
CA LEU A 48 7.57 -8.49 -4.28
C LEU A 48 7.24 -7.06 -3.84
N CYS A 49 7.65 -6.07 -4.60
CA CYS A 49 7.39 -4.68 -4.31
C CYS A 49 6.60 -3.99 -5.41
N TRP A 50 5.62 -3.18 -5.02
CA TRP A 50 5.03 -2.17 -5.89
C TRP A 50 5.76 -0.84 -5.67
N ARG A 51 6.31 -0.27 -6.75
CA ARG A 51 6.95 1.03 -6.73
C ARG A 51 5.93 2.09 -7.11
N THR A 52 5.84 3.15 -6.33
CA THR A 52 4.85 4.19 -6.51
C THR A 52 5.45 5.57 -6.28
N LEU A 53 4.94 6.56 -7.02
CA LEU A 53 5.29 7.97 -6.88
C LEU A 53 4.15 8.67 -6.14
N PHE A 54 4.45 9.19 -4.96
CA PHE A 54 3.52 9.97 -4.16
C PHE A 54 3.41 11.41 -4.68
N SER A 55 2.21 11.94 -4.75
CA SER A 55 1.96 13.35 -5.05
C SER A 55 0.74 13.86 -4.31
N TRP A 56 0.75 15.13 -3.94
CA TRP A 56 -0.42 15.82 -3.40
C TRP A 56 -1.05 16.68 -4.50
N ARG A 57 -2.30 16.39 -4.86
CA ARG A 57 -3.08 17.10 -5.89
C ARG A 57 -4.54 17.06 -5.49
N ASP A 58 -5.29 18.14 -5.72
CA ASP A 58 -6.74 18.18 -5.55
C ASP A 58 -7.22 17.73 -4.15
N GLY A 59 -6.47 18.08 -3.10
CA GLY A 59 -6.80 17.71 -1.71
C GLY A 59 -6.64 16.23 -1.38
N LYS A 60 -5.95 15.45 -2.24
CA LYS A 60 -5.72 14.02 -2.06
C LYS A 60 -4.26 13.64 -2.32
N VAL A 61 -3.83 12.55 -1.68
CA VAL A 61 -2.61 11.83 -2.01
C VAL A 61 -2.91 10.93 -3.21
N ARG A 62 -2.12 11.06 -4.28
CA ARG A 62 -2.10 10.12 -5.40
C ARG A 62 -0.84 9.28 -5.36
N MET A 63 -1.01 7.98 -5.56
CA MET A 63 0.04 6.98 -5.63
C MET A 63 0.09 6.43 -7.05
N ALA A 64 0.95 7.02 -7.88
CA ALA A 64 1.07 6.67 -9.29
C ALA A 64 2.04 5.51 -9.50
N HIS A 65 1.62 4.52 -10.28
CA HIS A 65 2.42 3.34 -10.60
C HIS A 65 3.80 3.67 -11.21
N ARG A 66 4.87 3.05 -10.71
CA ARG A 66 6.25 3.16 -11.22
C ARG A 66 6.93 1.80 -11.44
N GLY A 67 6.14 0.76 -11.65
CA GLY A 67 6.61 -0.59 -11.89
C GLY A 67 6.58 -1.48 -10.64
N TYR A 68 6.88 -2.75 -10.85
CA TYR A 68 7.16 -3.68 -9.76
C TYR A 68 8.66 -3.97 -9.63
N GLY A 69 9.01 -4.76 -8.63
CA GLY A 69 10.36 -5.25 -8.40
C GLY A 69 10.41 -6.24 -7.24
N PHE A 70 11.62 -6.57 -6.80
CA PHE A 70 11.84 -7.37 -5.61
C PHE A 70 12.80 -6.69 -4.64
N ARG A 71 12.53 -6.79 -3.35
CA ARG A 71 13.48 -6.45 -2.30
C ARG A 71 14.38 -7.65 -2.02
N ILE A 72 15.63 -7.57 -2.46
CA ILE A 72 16.65 -8.61 -2.33
C ILE A 72 17.85 -8.01 -1.58
N PHE A 73 18.27 -8.62 -0.47
CA PHE A 73 19.34 -8.14 0.41
C PHE A 73 19.23 -6.65 0.79
N GLY A 74 18.01 -6.18 1.06
CA GLY A 74 17.75 -4.79 1.44
C GLY A 74 17.70 -3.78 0.27
N ARG A 75 18.00 -4.20 -0.95
CA ARG A 75 17.92 -3.37 -2.16
C ARG A 75 16.67 -3.69 -2.96
N ILE A 76 16.10 -2.68 -3.60
CA ILE A 76 14.94 -2.82 -4.49
C ILE A 76 15.46 -2.99 -5.92
N ILE A 77 15.19 -4.13 -6.53
CA ILE A 77 15.56 -4.44 -7.91
C ILE A 77 14.28 -4.36 -8.77
N PRO A 78 14.14 -3.36 -9.65
CA PRO A 78 13.00 -3.25 -10.55
C PRO A 78 12.90 -4.47 -11.48
N PHE A 79 11.68 -4.90 -11.77
CA PHE A 79 11.44 -6.03 -12.65
C PHE A 79 10.20 -5.76 -13.53
N PRO A 80 10.27 -5.97 -14.86
CA PRO A 80 9.23 -5.54 -15.79
C PRO A 80 8.06 -6.54 -15.86
N ILE A 81 7.40 -6.79 -14.74
CA ILE A 81 6.26 -7.73 -14.62
C ILE A 81 4.90 -7.03 -14.65
N ASP A 82 4.88 -5.78 -15.13
CA ASP A 82 3.66 -4.97 -15.23
C ASP A 82 2.63 -5.62 -16.15
N PHE A 83 3.07 -6.32 -17.19
CA PHE A 83 2.20 -7.05 -18.12
C PHE A 83 1.54 -8.28 -17.47
N LEU A 84 2.07 -8.79 -16.36
CA LEU A 84 1.54 -9.97 -15.68
C LEU A 84 0.54 -9.58 -14.58
N PHE A 85 0.84 -8.51 -13.84
CA PHE A 85 0.04 -8.09 -12.70
C PHE A 85 -0.89 -6.91 -13.00
N GLY A 86 -0.61 -6.13 -14.04
CA GLY A 86 -1.30 -4.88 -14.32
C GLY A 86 -0.78 -3.69 -13.50
N TRP A 87 -1.30 -2.51 -13.78
CA TRP A 87 -0.88 -1.28 -13.13
C TRP A 87 -1.71 -0.99 -11.88
N ALA A 88 -1.01 -0.78 -10.77
CA ALA A 88 -1.62 -0.40 -9.51
C ALA A 88 -1.77 1.12 -9.39
N TYR A 89 -2.98 1.60 -9.13
CA TYR A 89 -3.28 3.00 -8.86
C TYR A 89 -3.98 3.13 -7.51
N ALA A 90 -3.60 4.12 -6.73
CA ALA A 90 -4.32 4.42 -5.49
C ALA A 90 -4.45 5.92 -5.26
N GLU A 91 -5.56 6.29 -4.63
CA GLU A 91 -5.81 7.63 -4.11
C GLU A 91 -6.25 7.55 -2.66
N GLU A 92 -5.80 8.51 -1.86
CA GLU A 92 -6.22 8.68 -0.48
C GLU A 92 -6.61 10.15 -0.24
N THR A 93 -7.82 10.35 0.27
CA THR A 93 -8.36 11.67 0.62
C THR A 93 -8.54 11.71 2.14
N PRO A 94 -7.86 12.61 2.86
CA PRO A 94 -8.13 12.80 4.28
C PRO A 94 -9.54 13.38 4.46
N ILE A 95 -10.28 12.84 5.43
CA ILE A 95 -11.62 13.34 5.81
C ILE A 95 -11.51 14.16 7.10
N ASN A 96 -10.76 13.64 8.08
CA ASN A 96 -10.43 14.29 9.35
C ASN A 96 -9.24 13.56 10.01
N ASP A 97 -8.89 13.94 11.23
CA ASP A 97 -7.74 13.39 11.97
C ASP A 97 -7.80 11.88 12.25
N HIS A 98 -8.97 11.26 12.08
CA HIS A 98 -9.21 9.85 12.39
C HIS A 98 -9.79 9.06 11.22
N GLU A 99 -10.07 9.71 10.09
CA GLU A 99 -10.75 9.10 8.95
C GLU A 99 -10.13 9.54 7.62
N PHE A 100 -10.03 8.58 6.70
CA PHE A 100 -9.65 8.85 5.34
C PHE A 100 -10.47 7.99 4.37
N SER A 101 -10.70 8.50 3.17
CA SER A 101 -11.24 7.72 2.06
C SER A 101 -10.08 7.23 1.24
N MET A 102 -10.06 5.97 0.86
CA MET A 102 -9.03 5.41 -0.02
C MET A 102 -9.68 4.59 -1.11
N MET A 103 -9.13 4.65 -2.32
CA MET A 103 -9.30 3.61 -3.32
C MET A 103 -7.96 3.08 -3.77
N MET A 104 -7.94 1.81 -4.11
CA MET A 104 -6.81 1.16 -4.77
C MET A 104 -7.35 0.19 -5.81
N GLU A 105 -6.74 0.19 -6.99
CA GLU A 105 -7.10 -0.67 -8.10
C GLU A 105 -5.85 -1.21 -8.78
N ILE A 106 -5.92 -2.45 -9.24
CA ILE A 106 -4.96 -3.07 -10.13
C ILE A 106 -5.66 -3.34 -11.46
N ILE A 107 -5.17 -2.72 -12.52
CA ILE A 107 -5.77 -2.77 -13.85
C ILE A 107 -4.80 -3.51 -14.78
N HIS A 108 -5.21 -4.70 -15.23
CA HIS A 108 -4.44 -5.48 -16.18
C HIS A 108 -4.72 -5.03 -17.62
N PRO A 109 -3.70 -4.97 -18.52
CA PRO A 109 -3.87 -4.42 -19.86
C PRO A 109 -4.93 -5.12 -20.72
N TRP A 110 -5.08 -6.45 -20.56
CA TRP A 110 -5.97 -7.25 -21.41
C TRP A 110 -7.30 -7.63 -20.76
N THR A 111 -7.32 -7.72 -19.43
CA THR A 111 -8.46 -8.27 -18.66
C THR A 111 -9.12 -7.21 -17.79
N GLY A 112 -8.63 -5.97 -17.83
CA GLY A 112 -9.18 -4.86 -17.06
C GLY A 112 -8.94 -5.00 -15.56
N LYS A 113 -9.84 -4.46 -14.74
CA LYS A 113 -9.72 -4.41 -13.28
C LYS A 113 -9.67 -5.82 -12.68
N GLN A 114 -8.52 -6.19 -12.14
CA GLN A 114 -8.30 -7.51 -11.50
C GLN A 114 -8.61 -7.48 -10.01
N TYR A 115 -8.20 -6.40 -9.36
CA TYR A 115 -8.30 -6.25 -7.93
C TYR A 115 -8.57 -4.78 -7.59
N GLY A 116 -9.29 -4.56 -6.50
CA GLY A 116 -9.37 -3.25 -5.93
C GLY A 116 -10.26 -3.22 -4.72
N TYR A 117 -10.08 -2.19 -3.92
CA TYR A 117 -10.98 -1.85 -2.83
C TYR A 117 -11.15 -0.34 -2.78
N SER A 118 -12.31 0.08 -2.31
CA SER A 118 -12.55 1.48 -2.01
C SER A 118 -13.40 1.57 -0.75
N GLY A 119 -13.25 2.65 -0.01
CA GLY A 119 -14.06 2.88 1.17
C GLY A 119 -13.47 3.93 2.10
N ARG A 120 -14.17 4.12 3.21
CA ARG A 120 -13.72 4.96 4.32
C ARG A 120 -13.06 4.09 5.38
N PHE A 121 -11.91 4.53 5.83
CA PHE A 121 -11.10 3.85 6.82
C PHE A 121 -11.01 4.70 8.07
N LYS A 122 -11.20 4.05 9.22
CA LYS A 122 -10.96 4.64 10.54
C LYS A 122 -9.58 4.27 11.04
N ILE A 123 -8.84 5.26 11.52
CA ILE A 123 -7.56 5.09 12.20
C ILE A 123 -7.88 4.73 13.65
N ILE A 124 -7.36 3.59 14.11
CA ILE A 124 -7.52 3.12 15.49
C ILE A 124 -6.18 3.12 16.19
N GLN A 125 -6.04 3.89 17.26
CA GLN A 125 -4.86 3.83 18.11
C GLN A 125 -4.93 2.57 18.96
N ARG A 126 -3.91 1.70 18.87
CA ARG A 126 -3.81 0.55 19.76
C ARG A 126 -3.38 1.10 21.13
N ARG A 127 -4.20 0.93 22.16
CA ARG A 127 -3.72 1.02 23.53
C ARG A 127 -2.79 -0.17 23.72
N ASP A 128 -1.50 0.07 23.93
CA ASP A 128 -0.58 -0.98 24.32
C ASP A 128 -1.10 -1.59 25.62
N SER A 129 -1.49 -2.87 25.56
CA SER A 129 -1.70 -3.64 26.77
C SER A 129 -0.32 -3.82 27.38
N LYS A 130 -0.02 -3.04 28.42
CA LYS A 130 1.11 -3.31 29.32
C LYS A 130 1.01 -4.79 29.74
N LYS A 131 1.97 -5.59 29.32
CA LYS A 131 2.40 -6.80 30.00
C LYS A 131 3.91 -6.87 29.90
#